data_AF-A0A4Q6DVN5-F1
#
_entry.id   AF-A0A4Q6DVN5-F1
#
_cell.length_a   1.000
_cell.length_b   1.000
_cell.length_c   1.000
_cell.angle_alpha   90.00
_cell.angle_beta   90.00
_cell.angle_gamma   90.00
#
_symmetry.space_group_name_H-M   'P 1'
#
loop_
_entity.id
_entity.type
_entity.pdbx_description
1 polymer ?
#
loop_
_entity_poly.entity_id
_entity_poly.type
_entity_poly.pdbx_seq_one_letter_code
_entity_poly.pdbx_strand_id
1 'polypeptide(L)'
;MNTKRYILLVFFFLLTNWVLAQTMPNVIRIPLGSSVKFAVGDQAGVTSFQWYRDGKPIANATSAVYVASIAGLYQVITKSAEGCSSDFSDGFLLITEYADLEVHKASETRFVGPSEVYEYQISVQNNGH
;
A
#
# COMPACT_ATOMS: atom_id res chain seq x y z
N MET A 1 -5.99 -47.86 -27.26
CA MET A 1 -5.44 -46.60 -26.71
C MET A 1 -6.63 -45.73 -26.32
N ASN A 2 -6.94 -45.62 -25.02
CA ASN A 2 -8.27 -45.24 -24.52
C ASN A 2 -8.54 -43.72 -24.63
N THR A 3 -9.52 -43.35 -25.45
CA THR A 3 -10.07 -41.99 -25.61
C THR A 3 -10.47 -41.34 -24.28
N LYS A 4 -10.85 -42.15 -23.27
CA LYS A 4 -11.12 -41.70 -21.89
C LYS A 4 -9.90 -41.05 -21.20
N ARG A 5 -8.67 -41.44 -21.56
CA ARG A 5 -7.42 -40.89 -21.00
C ARG A 5 -7.11 -39.50 -21.55
N TYR A 6 -7.47 -39.23 -22.81
CA TYR A 6 -7.38 -37.89 -23.41
C TYR A 6 -8.43 -36.93 -22.86
N ILE A 7 -9.66 -37.41 -22.63
CA ILE A 7 -10.72 -36.60 -22.00
C ILE A 7 -10.32 -36.22 -20.57
N LEU A 8 -9.75 -37.15 -19.79
CA LEU A 8 -9.22 -36.87 -18.45
C LEU A 8 -8.03 -35.89 -18.47
N LEU A 9 -7.12 -36.01 -19.44
CA LEU A 9 -5.97 -35.10 -19.57
C LEU A 9 -6.38 -33.69 -20.04
N VAL A 10 -7.38 -33.57 -20.91
CA VAL A 10 -7.95 -32.28 -21.36
C VAL A 10 -8.74 -31.62 -20.23
N PHE A 11 -9.50 -32.39 -19.43
CA PHE A 11 -10.20 -31.89 -18.25
C PHE A 11 -9.22 -31.46 -17.14
N PHE A 12 -8.12 -32.19 -16.96
CA PHE A 12 -7.03 -31.82 -16.06
C PHE A 12 -6.33 -30.53 -16.52
N PHE A 13 -6.08 -30.35 -17.83
CA PHE A 13 -5.53 -29.11 -18.39
C PHE A 13 -6.50 -27.91 -18.33
N LEU A 14 -7.81 -28.15 -18.38
CA LEU A 14 -8.84 -27.12 -18.17
C LEU A 14 -8.95 -26.71 -16.69
N LEU A 15 -8.64 -27.61 -15.75
CA LEU A 15 -8.58 -27.33 -14.31
C LEU A 15 -7.25 -26.72 -13.85
N THR A 16 -6.15 -26.88 -14.60
CA THR A 16 -4.85 -26.26 -14.26
C THR A 16 -4.76 -24.77 -14.58
N ASN A 17 -5.80 -24.17 -15.18
CA ASN A 17 -5.95 -22.72 -15.26
C ASN A 17 -6.61 -22.15 -13.98
N TRP A 18 -6.24 -22.67 -12.82
CA TRP A 18 -6.29 -21.87 -11.60
C TRP A 18 -5.10 -20.92 -11.68
N VAL A 19 -5.28 -19.92 -12.54
CA VAL A 19 -4.46 -18.72 -12.59
C VAL A 19 -4.28 -18.30 -11.14
N LEU A 20 -3.03 -18.15 -10.70
CA LEU A 20 -2.71 -17.37 -9.50
C LEU A 20 -3.21 -15.95 -9.80
N ALA A 21 -4.49 -15.72 -9.60
CA ALA A 21 -5.08 -14.39 -9.63
C ALA A 21 -4.65 -13.74 -8.31
N GLN A 22 -3.35 -13.44 -8.19
CA GLN A 22 -2.89 -12.48 -7.23
C GLN A 22 -3.55 -11.18 -7.66
N THR A 23 -4.61 -10.82 -6.94
CA THR A 23 -5.31 -9.57 -7.12
C THR A 23 -4.27 -8.45 -7.06
N MET A 24 -4.35 -7.51 -8.01
CA MET A 24 -3.45 -6.37 -8.00
C MET A 24 -3.65 -5.64 -6.66
N PRO A 25 -2.56 -5.35 -5.91
CA PRO A 25 -2.72 -4.75 -4.60
C PRO A 25 -3.34 -3.37 -4.71
N ASN A 26 -4.18 -3.01 -3.74
CA ASN A 26 -4.73 -1.67 -3.63
C ASN A 26 -3.61 -0.71 -3.24
N VAL A 27 -3.34 0.29 -4.09
CA VAL A 27 -2.27 1.26 -3.87
C VAL A 27 -2.77 2.41 -3.01
N ILE A 28 -2.10 2.63 -1.87
CA ILE A 28 -2.38 3.73 -0.96
C ILE A 28 -1.14 4.61 -0.86
N ARG A 29 -1.34 5.93 -0.99
CA ARG A 29 -0.29 6.94 -0.89
C ARG A 29 -0.53 7.77 0.36
N ILE A 30 0.52 7.98 1.15
CA ILE A 30 0.49 8.85 2.33
C ILE A 30 1.70 9.80 2.34
N PRO A 31 1.56 11.03 2.87
CA PRO A 31 2.70 11.90 3.09
C PRO A 31 3.68 11.30 4.12
N LEU A 32 4.95 11.64 4.02
CA LEU A 32 5.97 11.27 5.02
C LEU A 32 5.53 11.68 6.43
N GLY A 33 5.65 10.75 7.38
CA GLY A 33 5.26 10.96 8.77
C GLY A 33 3.77 10.75 9.07
N SER A 34 2.94 10.53 8.04
CA SER A 34 1.53 10.15 8.22
C SER A 34 1.38 8.65 8.51
N SER A 35 0.17 8.20 8.78
CA SER A 35 -0.14 6.78 8.98
C SER A 35 -1.51 6.42 8.44
N VAL A 36 -1.68 5.18 8.01
CA VAL A 36 -2.94 4.61 7.53
C VAL A 36 -3.36 3.42 8.40
N LYS A 37 -4.66 3.20 8.54
CA LYS A 37 -5.23 2.06 9.27
C LYS A 37 -5.70 1.00 8.27
N PHE A 38 -5.20 -0.21 8.40
CA PHE A 38 -5.74 -1.41 7.76
C PHE A 38 -6.57 -2.18 8.78
N ALA A 39 -7.75 -2.63 8.38
CA ALA A 39 -8.67 -3.33 9.26
C ALA A 39 -9.25 -4.57 8.58
N VAL A 40 -9.36 -5.66 9.32
CA VAL A 40 -10.10 -6.85 8.88
C VAL A 40 -11.59 -6.60 9.09
N GLY A 41 -12.36 -6.62 8.01
CA GLY A 41 -13.80 -6.33 8.00
C GLY A 41 -14.63 -7.42 8.69
N ASP A 42 -14.70 -8.61 8.08
CA ASP A 42 -15.38 -9.76 8.67
C ASP A 42 -14.43 -10.58 9.54
N GLN A 43 -14.85 -10.84 10.78
CA GLN A 43 -14.06 -11.52 11.81
C GLN A 43 -14.79 -12.77 12.34
N ALA A 44 -15.92 -13.15 11.72
CA ALA A 44 -16.67 -14.32 12.13
C ALA A 44 -15.79 -15.58 12.12
N GLY A 45 -15.70 -16.25 13.27
CA GLY A 45 -14.89 -17.46 13.43
C GLY A 45 -13.38 -17.24 13.48
N VAL A 46 -12.88 -16.00 13.43
CA VAL A 46 -11.45 -15.68 13.52
C VAL A 46 -11.02 -15.52 14.98
N THR A 47 -9.93 -16.18 15.36
CA THR A 47 -9.36 -16.13 16.73
C THR A 47 -8.04 -15.39 16.83
N SER A 48 -7.27 -15.31 15.73
CA SER A 48 -6.02 -14.57 15.71
C SER A 48 -5.69 -14.01 14.35
N PHE A 49 -4.87 -12.96 14.36
CA PHE A 49 -4.38 -12.24 13.19
C PHE A 49 -2.86 -12.24 13.20
N GLN A 50 -2.25 -12.19 12.03
CA GLN A 50 -0.84 -11.88 11.87
C GLN A 50 -0.68 -11.03 10.62
N TRP A 51 -0.22 -9.79 10.81
CA TRP A 51 0.10 -8.90 9.69
C TRP A 51 1.49 -9.17 9.16
N TYR A 52 1.64 -8.98 7.86
CA TYR A 52 2.89 -9.13 7.12
C TYR A 52 3.18 -7.85 6.34
N ARG A 53 4.47 -7.53 6.21
CA ARG A 53 4.99 -6.50 5.31
C ARG A 53 6.00 -7.15 4.38
N ASP A 54 5.78 -7.04 3.08
CA ASP A 54 6.65 -7.62 2.04
C ASP A 54 6.93 -9.12 2.28
N GLY A 55 5.88 -9.85 2.66
CA GLY A 55 5.92 -11.29 2.96
C GLY A 55 6.57 -11.65 4.31
N LYS A 56 7.06 -10.69 5.10
CA LYS A 56 7.65 -10.94 6.43
C LYS A 56 6.67 -10.61 7.55
N PRO A 57 6.54 -11.47 8.58
CA PRO A 57 5.64 -11.21 9.69
C PRO A 57 6.09 -9.97 10.49
N ILE A 58 5.15 -9.10 10.80
CA ILE A 58 5.39 -7.93 11.65
C ILE A 58 5.25 -8.38 13.10
N ALA A 59 6.31 -8.19 13.91
CA ALA A 59 6.32 -8.61 15.30
C ALA A 59 5.15 -7.99 16.08
N ASN A 60 4.46 -8.80 16.87
CA ASN A 60 3.34 -8.42 17.74
C ASN A 60 2.12 -7.80 17.02
N ALA A 61 2.04 -7.88 15.69
CA ALA A 61 0.90 -7.37 14.93
C ALA A 61 -0.23 -8.40 14.88
N THR A 62 -0.88 -8.62 16.03
CA THR A 62 -1.90 -9.67 16.22
C THR A 62 -3.33 -9.13 16.40
N SER A 63 -3.52 -7.83 16.25
CA SER A 63 -4.83 -7.18 16.29
C SER A 63 -5.49 -7.18 14.91
N ALA A 64 -6.82 -7.13 14.89
CA ALA A 64 -7.58 -7.03 13.64
C ALA A 64 -7.35 -5.71 12.88
N VAL A 65 -6.79 -4.70 13.57
CA VAL A 65 -6.41 -3.41 12.99
C VAL A 65 -4.90 -3.25 13.12
N TYR A 66 -4.27 -2.82 12.02
CA TYR A 66 -2.85 -2.45 11.99
C TYR A 66 -2.68 -1.03 11.49
N VAL A 67 -1.84 -0.25 12.16
CA VAL A 67 -1.49 1.12 11.78
C VAL A 67 -0.13 1.10 11.09
N ALA A 68 -0.10 1.43 9.80
CA ALA A 68 1.10 1.43 8.99
C ALA A 68 1.56 2.86 8.70
N SER A 69 2.87 3.11 8.86
CA SER A 69 3.53 4.38 8.52
C SER A 69 4.71 4.21 7.57
N ILE A 70 5.09 2.97 7.29
CA ILE A 70 6.26 2.63 6.49
C ILE A 70 5.79 1.98 5.19
N ALA A 71 6.31 2.45 4.06
CA ALA A 71 6.02 1.87 2.75
C ALA A 71 6.26 0.35 2.71
N GLY A 72 5.46 -0.36 1.91
CA GLY A 72 5.52 -1.81 1.75
C GLY A 72 4.18 -2.42 1.38
N LEU A 73 4.20 -3.70 1.00
CA LEU A 73 3.00 -4.49 0.72
C LEU A 73 2.48 -5.12 2.02
N TYR A 74 1.28 -4.73 2.45
CA TYR A 74 0.63 -5.23 3.66
C TYR A 74 -0.42 -6.28 3.33
N GLN A 75 -0.34 -7.40 4.04
CA GLN A 75 -1.30 -8.51 3.96
C GLN A 75 -1.52 -9.08 5.37
N VAL A 76 -2.63 -9.78 5.55
CA VAL A 76 -2.96 -10.45 6.82
C VAL A 76 -3.25 -11.93 6.57
N ILE A 77 -2.82 -12.76 7.52
CA ILE A 77 -3.29 -14.14 7.68
C ILE A 77 -4.10 -14.21 8.96
N THR A 78 -5.25 -14.87 8.90
CA THR A 78 -6.11 -15.12 10.05
C THR A 78 -6.07 -16.60 10.43
N LYS A 79 -6.41 -16.92 11.69
CA LYS A 79 -6.66 -18.30 12.11
C LYS A 79 -8.05 -18.46 12.67
N SER A 80 -8.68 -19.60 12.40
CA SER A 80 -9.98 -19.95 12.96
C SER A 80 -9.88 -20.49 14.39
N ALA A 81 -11.02 -20.74 15.04
CA ALA A 81 -11.06 -21.37 16.37
C ALA A 81 -10.51 -22.81 16.37
N GLU A 82 -10.60 -23.48 15.22
CA GLU A 82 -10.09 -24.84 14.99
C GLU A 82 -8.60 -24.85 14.62
N GLY A 83 -7.95 -23.68 14.53
CA GLY A 83 -6.52 -23.53 14.26
C GLY A 83 -6.14 -23.54 12.78
N CYS A 84 -7.10 -23.56 11.86
CA CYS A 84 -6.85 -23.45 10.43
C CYS A 84 -6.37 -22.04 10.08
N SER A 85 -5.28 -21.93 9.33
CA SER A 85 -4.77 -20.64 8.83
C SER A 85 -5.36 -20.33 7.46
N SER A 86 -5.71 -19.07 7.21
CA SER A 86 -6.10 -18.59 5.89
C SER A 86 -4.90 -18.50 4.95
N ASP A 87 -5.17 -18.37 3.65
CA ASP A 87 -4.21 -17.78 2.72
C ASP A 87 -3.97 -16.29 3.05
N PHE A 88 -3.00 -15.68 2.38
CA PHE A 88 -2.83 -14.22 2.45
C PHE A 88 -4.07 -13.49 1.91
N SER A 89 -4.46 -12.42 2.59
CA SER A 89 -5.44 -11.48 2.08
C SER A 89 -4.99 -10.81 0.77
N ASP A 90 -5.93 -10.13 0.11
CA ASP A 90 -5.60 -9.07 -0.85
C ASP A 90 -4.60 -8.08 -0.23
N GLY A 91 -3.68 -7.60 -1.06
CA GLY A 91 -2.59 -6.74 -0.62
C GLY A 91 -2.92 -5.25 -0.65
N PHE A 92 -2.38 -4.50 0.30
CA PHE A 92 -2.33 -3.04 0.26
C PHE A 92 -0.89 -2.59 0.02
N LEU A 93 -0.61 -1.96 -1.11
CA LEU A 93 0.70 -1.38 -1.40
C LEU A 93 0.74 0.04 -0.84
N LEU A 94 1.42 0.22 0.30
CA LEU A 94 1.63 1.52 0.90
C LEU A 94 2.86 2.20 0.29
N ILE A 95 2.66 3.39 -0.26
CA ILE A 95 3.71 4.27 -0.78
C ILE A 95 3.76 5.51 0.10
N THR A 96 4.98 5.89 0.51
CA THR A 96 5.22 7.14 1.22
C THR A 96 5.69 8.19 0.23
N GLU A 97 5.00 9.34 0.21
CA GLU A 97 5.31 10.46 -0.67
C GLU A 97 5.94 11.60 0.13
N TYR A 98 6.83 12.32 -0.54
CA TYR A 98 7.49 13.48 0.03
C TYR A 98 6.83 14.75 -0.51
N ALA A 99 6.63 15.74 0.37
CA ALA A 99 6.32 17.09 -0.06
C ALA A 99 7.56 17.68 -0.72
N ASP A 100 7.49 17.96 -2.02
CA ASP A 100 8.52 18.77 -2.67
C ASP A 100 8.19 20.24 -2.44
N LEU A 101 9.10 20.97 -1.78
CA LEU A 101 8.94 22.39 -1.52
C LEU A 101 9.82 23.17 -2.47
N GLU A 102 9.17 23.99 -3.30
CA GLU A 102 9.83 24.91 -4.21
C GLU A 102 9.77 26.33 -3.66
N VAL A 103 10.88 27.06 -3.80
CA VAL A 103 10.97 28.48 -3.40
C VAL A 103 11.23 29.33 -4.63
N HIS A 104 10.27 30.18 -4.94
CA HIS A 104 10.41 31.20 -5.97
C HIS A 104 10.74 32.54 -5.33
N LYS A 105 11.78 33.20 -5.87
CA LYS A 105 12.19 34.54 -5.45
C LYS A 105 12.05 35.46 -6.65
N ALA A 106 11.20 36.46 -6.51
CA ALA A 106 11.01 37.49 -7.50
C ALA A 106 11.30 38.85 -6.88
N SER A 107 11.86 39.71 -7.69
CA SER A 107 12.32 41.02 -7.30
C SER A 107 11.55 42.03 -8.14
N GLU A 108 11.21 43.21 -7.60
CA GLU A 108 10.48 44.19 -8.41
C GLU A 108 11.29 44.56 -9.67
N THR A 109 10.61 44.78 -10.80
CA THR A 109 11.29 45.09 -12.07
C THR A 109 11.69 46.55 -12.20
N ARG A 110 11.36 47.38 -11.20
CA ARG A 110 11.65 48.82 -11.15
C ARG A 110 13.13 49.05 -10.81
N PHE A 111 13.74 50.05 -11.45
CA PHE A 111 15.05 50.52 -11.02
C PHE A 111 14.93 51.26 -9.69
N VAL A 112 15.71 50.86 -8.68
CA VAL A 112 15.65 51.41 -7.32
C VAL A 112 16.96 52.11 -6.98
N GLY A 113 16.84 53.38 -6.60
CA GLY A 113 17.99 54.25 -6.35
C GLY A 113 18.60 54.10 -4.95
N PRO A 114 19.71 54.80 -4.66
CA PRO A 114 20.30 54.83 -3.33
C PRO A 114 19.29 55.33 -2.28
N SER A 115 19.19 54.61 -1.16
CA SER A 115 18.26 54.90 -0.05
C SER A 115 16.76 54.72 -0.35
N GLU A 116 16.40 54.14 -1.49
CA GLU A 116 15.02 53.72 -1.75
C GLU A 116 14.78 52.28 -1.26
N VAL A 117 13.57 52.01 -0.79
CA VAL A 117 13.16 50.67 -0.38
C VAL A 117 12.89 49.83 -1.64
N TYR A 118 13.43 48.61 -1.64
CA TYR A 118 13.26 47.62 -2.69
C TYR A 118 12.37 46.47 -2.21
N GLU A 119 11.40 46.04 -3.01
CA GLU A 119 10.53 44.92 -2.68
C GLU A 119 11.01 43.58 -3.28
N TYR A 120 11.16 42.58 -2.41
CA TYR A 120 11.36 41.17 -2.79
C TYR A 120 10.13 40.35 -2.39
N GLN A 121 9.63 39.56 -3.33
CA GLN A 121 8.57 38.60 -3.12
C GLN A 121 9.19 37.19 -3.04
N ILE A 122 8.89 36.48 -1.95
CA ILE A 122 9.26 35.08 -1.77
C ILE A 122 7.97 34.29 -1.73
N SER A 123 7.74 33.43 -2.71
CA SER A 123 6.65 32.46 -2.68
C SER A 123 7.20 31.06 -2.44
N VAL A 124 6.57 30.35 -1.51
CA VAL A 124 6.85 28.95 -1.21
C VAL A 124 5.69 28.14 -1.75
N GLN A 125 5.98 27.16 -2.59
CA GLN A 125 5.00 26.29 -3.22
C GLN A 125 5.28 24.84 -2.80
N ASN A 126 4.24 24.12 -2.38
CA ASN A 126 4.33 22.68 -2.17
C ASN A 126 3.83 21.97 -3.44
N ASN A 127 4.75 21.31 -4.13
CA ASN A 127 4.49 20.53 -5.34
C ASN A 127 4.28 19.03 -5.04
N GLY A 128 4.44 18.59 -3.79
CA GLY A 128 4.12 17.21 -3.40
C GLY A 128 2.64 17.01 -3.06
N HIS A 129 2.24 15.73 -3.02
CA HIS A 129 0.88 15.26 -2.70
C HIS A 129 0.72 14.90 -1.21
#